data_AF-A0A1S3UCQ0-F1
#
_entry.id   AF-A0A1S3UCQ0-F1
#
_cell.length_a   1.000
_cell.length_b   1.000
_cell.length_c   1.000
_cell.angle_alpha   90.00
_cell.angle_beta   90.00
_cell.angle_gamma   90.00
#
_symmetry.space_group_name_H-M   'P 1'
#
loop_
_entity.id
_entity.type
_entity.pdbx_description
1 polymer ?
#
loop_
_entity_poly.entity_id
_entity_poly.type
_entity_poly.pdbx_seq_one_letter_code
_entity_poly.pdbx_strand_id
1 'polypeptide(L)'
;MEYCFSLHIALIWLFLFKGASCATFTLINKCDYTVWPGILANAGSSGLESTGFELKPGGSRIFQAPPNWSGRFWGRTGCNFDPNTQQGSCTTGDCGSNQVQCNGGGASPPATLAEFTIGSGSGTQDFYDVSLVDGYNLPLIVDPSGGSGTCGSTGCVADLNQRCPNELRVADRAACRSACEAFQSPEYCCSGAYASPSTCKPSIYSQVFKSACPKSYSYAYDDATSTFTCTGADYAITFCPSTTSQKSARDSAAPPSGFGSETGTGEMPLIVDSPWFSNFFSGISSKFHSCPFPYILTLTLLIFFSLQYS
;
A
#
# COMPACT_ATOMS: atom_id res chain seq x y z
N MET A 1 -45.54 -29.82 3.86
CA MET A 1 -45.14 -28.59 4.59
C MET A 1 -43.62 -28.49 4.80
N GLU A 2 -42.89 -29.61 4.88
CA GLU A 2 -41.42 -29.63 5.09
C GLU A 2 -40.61 -29.02 3.94
N TYR A 3 -41.01 -29.26 2.68
CA TYR A 3 -40.34 -28.68 1.50
C TYR A 3 -40.39 -27.15 1.45
N CYS A 4 -41.46 -26.54 1.97
CA CYS A 4 -41.61 -25.09 2.00
C CYS A 4 -40.68 -24.47 3.05
N PHE A 5 -40.55 -25.12 4.22
CA PHE A 5 -39.68 -24.69 5.31
C PHE A 5 -38.19 -24.76 4.91
N SER A 6 -37.80 -25.83 4.20
CA SER A 6 -36.42 -26.00 3.70
C SER A 6 -36.05 -24.96 2.62
N LEU A 7 -36.99 -24.58 1.75
CA LEU A 7 -36.80 -23.53 0.74
C LEU A 7 -36.67 -22.13 1.38
N HIS A 8 -37.42 -21.86 2.45
CA HIS A 8 -37.35 -20.58 3.17
C HIS A 8 -36.02 -20.44 3.92
N ILE A 9 -35.51 -21.53 4.52
CA ILE A 9 -34.17 -21.56 5.12
C ILE A 9 -33.12 -21.33 4.02
N ALA A 10 -33.16 -22.04 2.89
CA ALA A 10 -32.20 -21.84 1.79
C ALA A 10 -32.19 -20.39 1.25
N LEU A 11 -33.37 -19.76 1.13
CA LEU A 11 -33.49 -18.34 0.75
C LEU A 11 -32.93 -17.40 1.82
N ILE A 12 -33.20 -17.65 3.11
CA ILE A 12 -32.62 -16.88 4.23
C ILE A 12 -31.09 -16.99 4.23
N TRP A 13 -30.54 -18.19 3.98
CA TRP A 13 -29.10 -18.39 3.82
C TRP A 13 -28.55 -17.61 2.61
N LEU A 14 -29.21 -17.63 1.45
CA LEU A 14 -28.84 -16.81 0.28
C LEU A 14 -28.88 -15.29 0.55
N PHE A 15 -29.80 -14.80 1.38
CA PHE A 15 -29.87 -13.39 1.78
C PHE A 15 -28.84 -12.99 2.85
N LEU A 16 -28.31 -13.94 3.62
CA LEU A 16 -27.26 -13.71 4.62
C LEU A 16 -25.84 -13.67 4.02
N PHE A 17 -25.65 -14.09 2.76
CA PHE A 17 -24.38 -13.99 2.03
C PHE A 17 -24.21 -12.66 1.29
N LYS A 18 -24.51 -11.52 1.95
CA LYS A 18 -23.89 -10.26 1.49
C LYS A 18 -22.42 -10.30 1.87
N GLY A 19 -21.60 -10.88 1.00
CA GLY A 19 -20.15 -10.91 1.17
C GLY A 19 -19.61 -9.50 1.41
N ALA A 20 -18.90 -9.30 2.51
CA ALA A 20 -18.11 -8.09 2.70
C ALA A 20 -17.00 -8.08 1.64
N SER A 21 -16.91 -6.99 0.87
CA SER A 21 -15.81 -6.80 -0.09
C SER A 21 -14.57 -6.41 0.70
N CYS A 22 -13.54 -7.24 0.64
CA CYS A 22 -12.22 -6.93 1.19
C CYS A 22 -11.42 -6.08 0.19
N ALA A 23 -10.52 -5.24 0.70
CA ALA A 23 -9.47 -4.64 -0.12
C ALA A 23 -8.25 -5.58 -0.13
N THR A 24 -7.72 -5.85 -1.33
CA THR A 24 -6.50 -6.65 -1.48
C THR A 24 -5.29 -5.73 -1.48
N PHE A 25 -4.34 -5.99 -0.60
CA PHE A 25 -3.01 -5.37 -0.63
C PHE A 25 -1.99 -6.33 -1.22
N THR A 26 -1.30 -5.93 -2.29
CA THR A 26 -0.19 -6.70 -2.86
C THR A 26 1.12 -5.96 -2.60
N LEU A 27 1.92 -6.46 -1.67
CA LEU A 27 3.26 -5.93 -1.38
C LEU A 27 4.27 -6.54 -2.35
N ILE A 28 5.06 -5.71 -3.01
CA ILE A 28 5.99 -6.10 -4.07
C ILE A 28 7.37 -5.52 -3.77
N ASN A 29 8.40 -6.36 -3.75
CA ASN A 29 9.78 -5.90 -3.65
C ASN A 29 10.44 -5.84 -5.03
N LYS A 30 10.66 -4.64 -5.56
CA LYS A 30 11.46 -4.41 -6.78
C LYS A 30 12.87 -3.90 -6.48
N CYS A 31 13.26 -3.83 -5.21
CA CYS A 31 14.64 -3.55 -4.83
C CYS A 31 15.53 -4.74 -5.24
N ASP A 32 16.82 -4.49 -5.44
CA ASP A 32 17.85 -5.51 -5.66
C ASP A 32 18.32 -6.18 -4.35
N TYR A 33 17.78 -5.75 -3.22
CA TYR A 33 18.01 -6.31 -1.88
C TYR A 33 16.71 -6.76 -1.20
N THR A 34 16.83 -7.63 -0.20
CA THR A 34 15.70 -8.07 0.62
C THR A 34 15.15 -6.92 1.46
N VAL A 35 13.83 -6.76 1.47
CA VAL A 35 13.09 -5.86 2.35
C VAL A 35 12.34 -6.72 3.36
N TRP A 36 12.19 -6.24 4.58
CA TRP A 36 11.32 -6.87 5.58
C TRP A 36 10.12 -5.99 5.85
N PRO A 37 8.99 -6.12 5.12
CA PRO A 37 7.85 -5.28 5.36
C PRO A 37 7.35 -5.39 6.80
N GLY A 38 6.88 -4.28 7.34
CA GLY A 38 6.14 -4.20 8.60
C GLY A 38 4.69 -3.76 8.33
N ILE A 39 3.77 -4.24 9.15
CA ILE A 39 2.34 -3.95 9.06
C ILE A 39 1.84 -3.62 10.45
N LEU A 40 1.17 -2.47 10.58
CA LEU A 40 0.55 -2.04 11.81
C LEU A 40 -0.90 -1.64 11.53
N ALA A 41 -1.84 -2.35 12.16
CA ALA A 41 -3.23 -1.93 12.22
C ALA A 41 -3.38 -0.81 13.27
N ASN A 42 -4.17 0.22 12.97
CA ASN A 42 -4.47 1.30 13.89
C ASN A 42 -5.42 0.82 15.00
N ALA A 43 -5.51 1.60 16.09
CA ALA A 43 -6.42 1.30 17.19
C ALA A 43 -7.86 1.14 16.67
N GLY A 44 -8.52 0.05 17.08
CA GLY A 44 -9.87 -0.30 16.63
C GLY A 44 -9.93 -1.09 15.31
N SER A 45 -8.82 -1.27 14.60
CA SER A 45 -8.74 -2.15 13.43
C SER A 45 -8.20 -3.53 13.81
N SER A 46 -8.67 -4.57 13.12
CA SER A 46 -8.15 -5.92 13.29
C SER A 46 -6.74 -6.05 12.71
N GLY A 47 -5.90 -6.86 13.34
CA GLY A 47 -4.63 -7.27 12.74
C GLY A 47 -4.85 -8.03 11.41
N LEU A 48 -3.91 -7.88 10.48
CA LEU A 48 -3.86 -8.71 9.28
C LEU A 48 -3.14 -10.04 9.57
N GLU A 49 -3.04 -10.92 8.57
CA GLU A 49 -2.41 -12.26 8.68
C GLU A 49 -0.98 -12.22 9.26
N SER A 50 -0.26 -11.11 9.07
CA SER A 50 1.09 -10.91 9.58
C SER A 50 1.32 -9.44 9.94
N THR A 51 2.23 -9.20 10.87
CA THR A 51 2.73 -7.86 11.24
C THR A 51 4.14 -7.59 10.71
N GLY A 52 4.82 -8.61 10.16
CA GLY A 52 6.09 -8.44 9.47
C GLY A 52 6.63 -9.74 8.87
N PHE A 53 7.36 -9.65 7.77
CA PHE A 53 7.87 -10.82 7.04
C PHE A 53 9.09 -10.47 6.19
N GLU A 54 9.84 -11.47 5.74
CA GLU A 54 10.91 -11.31 4.75
C GLU A 54 10.33 -11.29 3.33
N LEU A 55 10.75 -10.32 2.51
CA LEU A 55 10.36 -10.22 1.11
C LEU A 55 11.61 -10.06 0.23
N LYS A 56 12.02 -11.17 -0.41
CA LYS A 56 13.21 -11.22 -1.28
C LYS A 56 13.04 -10.38 -2.57
N PRO A 57 14.14 -10.00 -3.24
CA PRO A 57 14.09 -9.30 -4.53
C PRO A 57 13.16 -9.99 -5.53
N GLY A 58 12.28 -9.22 -6.17
CA GLY A 58 11.28 -9.70 -7.12
C GLY A 58 10.08 -10.42 -6.48
N GLY A 59 10.07 -10.62 -5.17
CA GLY A 59 8.99 -11.29 -4.45
C GLY A 59 7.75 -10.42 -4.26
N SER A 60 6.62 -11.08 -4.03
CA SER A 60 5.36 -10.43 -3.67
C SER A 60 4.59 -11.21 -2.61
N ARG A 61 3.81 -10.51 -1.76
CA ARG A 61 2.87 -11.14 -0.81
C ARG A 61 1.55 -10.37 -0.79
N ILE A 62 0.45 -11.10 -0.67
CA ILE A 62 -0.91 -10.57 -0.67
C ILE A 62 -1.48 -10.56 0.76
N PHE A 63 -2.23 -9.53 1.10
CA PHE A 63 -3.02 -9.42 2.32
C PHE A 63 -4.45 -8.99 1.97
N GLN A 64 -5.39 -9.39 2.83
CA GLN A 64 -6.80 -9.02 2.72
C GLN A 64 -7.16 -8.15 3.92
N ALA A 65 -7.63 -6.94 3.67
CA ALA A 65 -8.10 -6.04 4.72
C ALA A 65 -9.63 -5.96 4.71
N PRO A 66 -10.29 -6.12 5.88
CA PRO A 66 -11.73 -6.00 5.96
C PRO A 66 -12.17 -4.54 5.76
N PRO A 67 -13.46 -4.31 5.47
CA PRO A 67 -14.04 -2.98 5.54
C PRO A 67 -13.78 -2.31 6.90
N ASN A 68 -13.61 -0.99 6.91
CA ASN A 68 -13.20 -0.17 8.07
C ASN A 68 -11.76 -0.40 8.56
N TRP A 69 -10.94 -1.18 7.85
CA TRP A 69 -9.55 -1.36 8.27
C TRP A 69 -8.75 -0.08 8.07
N SER A 70 -8.07 0.38 9.11
CA SER A 70 -7.10 1.47 9.05
C SER A 70 -5.76 0.99 9.57
N GLY A 71 -4.68 1.40 8.90
CA GLY A 71 -3.34 0.97 9.26
C GLY A 71 -2.29 1.45 8.27
N ARG A 72 -1.09 0.91 8.42
CA ARG A 72 0.08 1.33 7.65
C ARG A 72 1.04 0.19 7.37
N PHE A 73 1.78 0.37 6.28
CA PHE A 73 2.83 -0.51 5.78
C PHE A 73 4.13 0.27 5.62
N TRP A 74 5.26 -0.39 5.85
CA TRP A 74 6.59 0.18 5.58
C TRP A 74 7.58 -0.92 5.24
N GLY A 75 8.73 -0.55 4.68
CA GLY A 75 9.83 -1.47 4.41
C GLY A 75 10.96 -1.30 5.43
N ARG A 76 11.43 -2.39 6.02
CA ARG A 76 12.68 -2.42 6.82
C ARG A 76 13.85 -2.86 5.97
N THR A 77 15.03 -2.27 6.21
CA THR A 77 16.27 -2.59 5.46
C THR A 77 17.44 -2.88 6.38
N GLY A 78 18.43 -3.61 5.86
CA GLY A 78 19.63 -3.98 6.62
C GLY A 78 19.29 -4.80 7.87
N CYS A 79 18.35 -5.74 7.74
CA CYS A 79 17.93 -6.60 8.84
C CYS A 79 18.85 -7.79 9.00
N ASN A 80 19.15 -8.15 10.26
CA ASN A 80 19.89 -9.35 10.61
C ASN A 80 19.14 -10.09 11.72
N PHE A 81 18.43 -11.15 11.34
CA PHE A 81 17.73 -12.04 12.25
C PHE A 81 18.49 -13.36 12.35
N ASP A 82 18.83 -13.76 13.58
CA ASP A 82 19.50 -15.03 13.82
C ASP A 82 18.58 -16.19 13.40
N PRO A 83 19.06 -17.14 12.57
CA PRO A 83 18.21 -18.19 12.03
C PRO A 83 17.71 -19.19 13.09
N ASN A 84 18.42 -19.33 14.22
CA ASN A 84 18.08 -20.25 15.29
C ASN A 84 17.09 -19.63 16.28
N THR A 85 17.32 -18.37 16.67
CA THR A 85 16.49 -17.70 17.69
C THR A 85 15.38 -16.86 17.06
N GLN A 86 15.45 -16.56 15.76
CA GLN A 86 14.60 -15.60 15.05
C GLN A 86 14.64 -14.19 15.64
N GLN A 87 15.68 -13.90 16.43
CA GLN A 87 15.89 -12.62 17.10
C GLN A 87 16.83 -11.73 16.29
N GLY A 88 16.57 -10.43 16.28
CA GLY A 88 17.38 -9.50 15.51
C GLY A 88 16.81 -8.09 15.45
N SER A 89 17.39 -7.28 14.57
CA SER A 89 16.97 -5.91 14.32
C SER A 89 17.29 -5.49 12.89
N CYS A 90 16.72 -4.35 12.49
CA CYS A 90 16.94 -3.71 11.22
C CYS A 90 17.66 -2.38 11.36
N THR A 91 18.39 -1.99 10.30
CA THR A 91 19.10 -0.70 10.26
C THR A 91 18.14 0.47 10.11
N THR A 92 17.08 0.30 9.30
CA THR A 92 16.05 1.33 9.10
C THR A 92 14.65 0.74 9.27
N GLY A 93 13.72 1.55 9.78
CA GLY A 93 12.32 1.17 9.99
C GLY A 93 12.08 0.06 11.01
N ASP A 94 13.07 -0.29 11.83
CA ASP A 94 12.95 -1.36 12.83
C ASP A 94 11.74 -1.13 13.74
N CYS A 95 11.04 -2.20 14.13
CA CYS A 95 9.82 -2.08 14.93
C CYS A 95 10.00 -2.45 16.41
N GLY A 96 11.25 -2.63 16.87
CA GLY A 96 11.59 -2.83 18.27
C GLY A 96 11.12 -4.16 18.88
N SER A 97 10.49 -5.03 18.09
CA SER A 97 9.95 -6.31 18.54
C SER A 97 11.03 -7.37 18.78
N ASN A 98 12.27 -7.09 18.36
CA ASN A 98 13.38 -8.04 18.30
C ASN A 98 13.08 -9.24 17.39
N GLN A 99 12.05 -9.19 16.53
CA GLN A 99 11.58 -10.30 15.71
C GLN A 99 11.24 -9.85 14.29
N VAL A 100 11.09 -10.81 13.37
CA VAL A 100 10.56 -10.53 12.04
C VAL A 100 9.13 -9.98 12.12
N GLN A 101 8.28 -10.53 13.00
CA GLN A 101 6.96 -9.96 13.29
C GLN A 101 7.09 -8.68 14.10
N CYS A 102 6.32 -7.63 13.75
CA CYS A 102 6.34 -6.38 14.52
C CYS A 102 5.43 -6.39 15.74
N ASN A 103 4.50 -7.34 15.86
CA ASN A 103 3.70 -7.58 17.07
C ASN A 103 3.02 -6.32 17.65
N GLY A 104 2.53 -5.44 16.77
CA GLY A 104 1.91 -4.17 17.15
C GLY A 104 2.88 -2.99 17.33
N GLY A 105 4.19 -3.23 17.22
CA GLY A 105 5.21 -2.18 17.12
C GLY A 105 5.12 -1.43 15.78
N GLY A 106 5.24 -0.11 15.83
CA GLY A 106 5.37 0.74 14.65
C GLY A 106 6.83 0.84 14.18
N ALA A 107 7.03 1.38 12.99
CA ALA A 107 8.37 1.68 12.49
C ALA A 107 9.06 2.71 13.40
N SER A 108 10.32 2.46 13.77
CA SER A 108 11.20 3.47 14.33
C SER A 108 11.65 4.40 13.19
N PRO A 109 11.36 5.71 13.24
CA PRO A 109 11.79 6.66 12.24
C PRO A 109 13.33 6.69 12.08
N PRO A 110 13.86 7.02 10.89
CA PRO A 110 13.13 7.36 9.67
C PRO A 110 12.55 6.16 8.90
N ALA A 111 11.30 6.29 8.43
CA ALA A 111 10.65 5.31 7.58
C ALA A 111 9.62 5.94 6.63
N THR A 112 9.63 5.54 5.37
CA THR A 112 8.56 5.87 4.42
C THR A 112 7.35 4.98 4.70
N LEU A 113 6.18 5.60 4.92
CA LEU A 113 4.95 4.91 5.29
C LEU A 113 3.95 4.94 4.14
N ALA A 114 3.25 3.82 3.93
CA ALA A 114 2.01 3.78 3.15
C ALA A 114 0.84 3.64 4.12
N GLU A 115 -0.06 4.63 4.15
CA GLU A 115 -1.13 4.74 5.12
C GLU A 115 -2.48 4.56 4.44
N PHE A 116 -3.40 3.87 5.11
CA PHE A 116 -4.70 3.51 4.56
C PHE A 116 -5.81 3.63 5.60
N THR A 117 -6.98 4.03 5.11
CA THR A 117 -8.28 3.86 5.78
C THR A 117 -9.25 3.33 4.73
N ILE A 118 -9.59 2.05 4.85
CA ILE A 118 -10.52 1.34 3.96
C ILE A 118 -11.96 1.65 4.38
N GLY A 119 -12.78 1.98 3.40
CA GLY A 119 -14.19 2.31 3.59
C GLY A 119 -14.98 1.20 4.28
N SER A 120 -16.10 1.56 4.89
CA SER A 120 -16.95 0.67 5.68
C SER A 120 -17.75 -0.36 4.87
N GLY A 121 -17.73 -0.28 3.54
CA GLY A 121 -18.38 -1.22 2.65
C GLY A 121 -18.49 -0.73 1.22
N SER A 122 -19.32 -1.42 0.43
CA SER A 122 -19.52 -1.11 -0.99
C SER A 122 -19.98 0.34 -1.20
N GLY A 123 -19.26 1.08 -2.05
CA GLY A 123 -19.59 2.47 -2.37
C GLY A 123 -19.02 3.51 -1.41
N THR A 124 -18.37 3.08 -0.32
CA THR A 124 -17.64 3.98 0.57
C THR A 124 -16.21 4.17 0.11
N GLN A 125 -15.69 5.39 0.31
CA GLN A 125 -14.41 5.81 -0.21
C GLN A 125 -13.28 5.39 0.74
N ASP A 126 -12.24 4.82 0.17
CA ASP A 126 -10.97 4.60 0.83
C ASP A 126 -10.13 5.88 0.78
N PHE A 127 -9.31 6.08 1.82
CA PHE A 127 -8.29 7.12 1.89
C PHE A 127 -6.92 6.46 2.00
N TYR A 128 -5.98 6.92 1.19
CA TYR A 128 -4.62 6.39 1.22
C TYR A 128 -3.60 7.44 0.80
N ASP A 129 -2.38 7.26 1.27
CA ASP A 129 -1.26 8.13 0.96
C ASP A 129 0.07 7.42 1.21
N VAL A 130 1.13 8.02 0.68
CA VAL A 130 2.50 7.75 1.11
C VAL A 130 3.01 8.96 1.88
N SER A 131 3.52 8.71 3.08
CA SER A 131 3.90 9.73 4.05
C SER A 131 5.39 9.67 4.35
N LEU A 132 6.01 10.87 4.32
CA LEU A 132 7.40 11.14 4.69
C LEU A 132 7.47 11.98 5.98
N VAL A 133 6.35 12.10 6.70
CA VAL A 133 6.27 12.81 7.99
C VAL A 133 7.24 12.20 9.00
N ASP A 134 7.36 10.87 8.98
CA ASP A 134 8.28 10.08 9.80
C ASP A 134 9.62 9.84 9.09
N GLY A 135 9.96 10.63 8.07
CA GLY A 135 11.21 10.51 7.33
C GLY A 135 11.12 9.61 6.09
N TYR A 136 12.28 9.27 5.55
CA TYR A 136 12.43 8.47 4.35
C TYR A 136 13.54 7.45 4.52
N ASN A 137 13.34 6.21 4.08
CA ASN A 137 14.40 5.20 4.06
C ASN A 137 14.53 4.48 2.71
N LEU A 138 13.43 4.18 2.01
CA LEU A 138 13.46 3.62 0.66
C LEU A 138 12.30 4.14 -0.22
N PRO A 139 12.44 4.08 -1.55
CA PRO A 139 11.37 4.49 -2.45
C PRO A 139 10.16 3.56 -2.32
N LEU A 140 8.97 4.14 -2.32
CA LEU A 140 7.71 3.42 -2.16
C LEU A 140 6.61 4.10 -2.98
N ILE A 141 5.79 3.30 -3.68
CA ILE A 141 4.55 3.77 -4.30
C ILE A 141 3.36 2.89 -3.92
N VAL A 142 2.19 3.50 -3.94
CA VAL A 142 0.88 2.84 -3.86
C VAL A 142 0.14 3.10 -5.16
N ASP A 143 -0.18 2.02 -5.87
CA ASP A 143 -0.98 2.04 -7.08
C ASP A 143 -2.33 1.35 -6.81
N PRO A 144 -3.47 2.08 -6.81
CA PRO A 144 -4.78 1.45 -6.80
C PRO A 144 -5.07 0.78 -8.15
N SER A 145 -5.83 -0.31 -8.11
CA SER A 145 -6.26 -1.08 -9.28
C SER A 145 -7.74 -1.43 -9.17
N GLY A 146 -8.45 -1.32 -10.29
CA GLY A 146 -9.91 -1.34 -10.27
C GLY A 146 -10.48 -0.11 -9.58
N GLY A 147 -11.64 -0.28 -8.92
CA GLY A 147 -12.33 0.79 -8.22
C GLY A 147 -12.90 1.89 -9.12
N SER A 148 -13.44 2.92 -8.47
CA SER A 148 -14.00 4.12 -9.12
C SER A 148 -13.67 5.39 -8.33
N GLY A 149 -13.68 6.53 -9.01
CA GLY A 149 -13.21 7.82 -8.48
C GLY A 149 -11.88 8.24 -9.09
N THR A 150 -11.11 9.07 -8.38
CA THR A 150 -9.81 9.56 -8.87
C THR A 150 -8.77 8.46 -8.94
N CYS A 151 -8.68 7.61 -7.90
CA CYS A 151 -7.82 6.43 -7.85
C CYS A 151 -6.39 6.70 -8.34
N GLY A 152 -5.79 7.78 -7.82
CA GLY A 152 -4.47 8.23 -8.23
C GLY A 152 -3.34 7.47 -7.53
N SER A 153 -2.27 7.20 -8.27
CA SER A 153 -1.01 6.70 -7.70
C SER A 153 -0.33 7.75 -6.81
N THR A 154 0.13 7.33 -5.62
CA THR A 154 0.84 8.15 -4.62
C THR A 154 2.16 7.50 -4.24
N GLY A 155 3.16 8.31 -3.87
CA GLY A 155 4.47 7.79 -3.51
C GLY A 155 5.67 8.65 -3.86
N CYS A 156 6.82 8.07 -3.55
CA CYS A 156 8.13 8.67 -3.66
C CYS A 156 9.04 7.73 -4.44
N VAL A 157 9.26 8.03 -5.73
CA VAL A 157 10.14 7.25 -6.62
C VAL A 157 11.58 7.75 -6.61
N ALA A 158 11.80 8.99 -6.15
CA ALA A 158 13.11 9.60 -6.09
C ALA A 158 13.90 9.01 -4.91
N ASP A 159 15.20 8.76 -5.10
CA ASP A 159 16.07 8.41 -3.99
C ASP A 159 16.40 9.66 -3.15
N LEU A 160 15.55 9.90 -2.15
CA LEU A 160 15.70 11.02 -1.21
C LEU A 160 16.97 10.92 -0.36
N ASN A 161 17.55 9.73 -0.17
CA ASN A 161 18.78 9.57 0.58
C ASN A 161 19.97 10.30 -0.08
N GLN A 162 19.99 10.39 -1.41
CA GLN A 162 21.03 11.16 -2.14
C GLN A 162 20.86 12.66 -2.00
N ARG A 163 19.65 13.12 -1.71
CA ARG A 163 19.29 14.54 -1.59
C ARG A 163 19.07 14.98 -0.14
N CYS A 164 19.28 14.07 0.81
CA CYS A 164 19.05 14.32 2.21
C CYS A 164 20.01 15.41 2.72
N PRO A 165 19.51 16.50 3.35
CA PRO A 165 20.32 17.49 4.05
C PRO A 165 21.25 16.83 5.07
N ASN A 166 22.45 17.39 5.28
CA ASN A 166 23.49 16.74 6.08
C ASN A 166 23.03 16.43 7.52
N GLU A 167 22.32 17.39 8.11
CA GLU A 167 21.75 17.39 9.45
C GLU A 167 20.58 16.40 9.63
N LEU A 168 20.04 15.85 8.54
CA LEU A 168 18.95 14.86 8.55
C LEU A 168 19.42 13.44 8.22
N ARG A 169 20.67 13.25 7.78
CA ARG A 169 21.19 11.94 7.37
C ARG A 169 21.39 11.00 8.55
N VAL A 170 21.09 9.72 8.35
CA VAL A 170 21.40 8.64 9.31
C VAL A 170 22.08 7.46 8.62
N ALA A 171 22.82 6.68 9.41
CA ALA A 171 23.39 5.38 9.04
C ALA A 171 24.03 5.37 7.63
N ASP A 172 25.08 6.17 7.43
CA ASP A 172 25.81 6.28 6.15
C ASP A 172 24.93 6.55 4.92
N ARG A 173 23.92 7.42 5.08
CA ARG A 173 22.91 7.77 4.04
C ARG A 173 21.95 6.62 3.71
N ALA A 174 21.76 5.66 4.61
CA ALA A 174 20.73 4.62 4.44
C ALA A 174 19.31 5.16 4.62
N ALA A 175 19.15 6.29 5.33
CA ALA A 175 17.85 6.95 5.50
C ALA A 175 18.01 8.46 5.78
N CYS A 176 16.89 9.16 5.73
CA CYS A 176 16.76 10.60 5.94
C CYS A 176 15.66 10.90 6.95
N ARG A 177 16.00 11.50 8.09
CA ARG A 177 15.04 11.98 9.09
C ARG A 177 14.16 13.09 8.52
N SER A 178 12.92 13.16 8.97
CA SER A 178 12.16 14.40 8.86
C SER A 178 12.71 15.44 9.83
N ALA A 179 12.34 16.71 9.65
CA ALA A 179 12.73 17.76 10.58
C ALA A 179 12.14 17.55 11.99
N CYS A 180 10.93 16.99 12.09
CA CYS A 180 10.34 16.67 13.39
C CYS A 180 11.22 15.66 14.13
N GLU A 181 11.61 14.58 13.45
CA GLU A 181 12.43 13.54 14.07
C GLU A 181 13.84 14.04 14.42
N ALA A 182 14.42 14.93 13.62
CA ALA A 182 15.77 15.44 13.89
C ALA A 182 15.82 16.49 15.00
N PHE A 183 14.82 17.38 15.08
CA PHE A 183 14.89 18.57 15.93
C PHE A 183 13.89 18.56 17.09
N GLN A 184 12.85 17.72 17.03
CA GLN A 184 11.81 17.59 18.05
C GLN A 184 11.14 18.92 18.45
N SER A 185 11.17 19.92 17.55
CA SER A 185 10.59 21.23 17.83
C SER A 185 9.10 21.27 17.47
N PRO A 186 8.27 22.04 18.21
CA PRO A 186 6.84 22.14 17.94
C PRO A 186 6.50 22.59 16.52
N GLU A 187 7.33 23.45 15.93
CA GLU A 187 7.18 23.96 14.56
C GLU A 187 7.28 22.83 13.52
N TYR A 188 8.23 21.91 13.69
CA TYR A 188 8.43 20.81 12.74
C TYR A 188 7.50 19.64 12.99
N CYS A 189 7.13 19.41 14.25
CA CYS A 189 6.24 18.33 14.66
C CYS A 189 4.76 18.72 14.64
N CYS A 190 4.43 19.96 14.26
CA CYS A 190 3.08 20.50 14.26
C CYS A 190 2.34 20.23 15.58
N SER A 191 2.97 20.59 16.71
CA SER A 191 2.44 20.36 18.05
C SER A 191 2.34 21.66 18.86
N GLY A 192 1.65 21.63 19.98
CA GLY A 192 1.45 22.81 20.84
C GLY A 192 0.82 23.98 20.06
N ALA A 193 1.52 25.13 20.01
CA ALA A 193 1.08 26.31 19.27
C ALA A 193 0.93 26.07 17.74
N TYR A 194 1.57 25.02 17.22
CA TYR A 194 1.57 24.65 15.80
C TYR A 194 0.64 23.47 15.50
N ALA A 195 -0.25 23.08 16.42
CA ALA A 195 -1.18 21.94 16.27
C ALA A 195 -2.38 22.21 15.34
N SER A 196 -2.22 23.07 14.34
CA SER A 196 -3.26 23.31 13.34
C SER A 196 -2.65 23.65 11.97
N PRO A 197 -3.37 23.40 10.85
CA PRO A 197 -2.90 23.78 9.52
C PRO A 197 -2.69 25.29 9.33
N SER A 198 -3.39 26.12 10.12
CA SER A 198 -3.21 27.57 10.05
C SER A 198 -1.91 28.03 10.71
N THR A 199 -1.39 27.28 11.69
CA THR A 199 -0.18 27.63 12.45
C THR A 199 1.05 26.83 12.05
N CYS A 200 0.96 25.54 11.72
CA CYS A 200 2.09 24.79 11.17
C CYS A 200 2.25 25.08 9.67
N LYS A 201 3.42 25.57 9.26
CA LYS A 201 3.71 25.89 7.86
C LYS A 201 4.82 25.00 7.30
N PRO A 202 4.88 24.79 5.98
CA PRO A 202 5.97 24.06 5.36
C PRO A 202 7.33 24.67 5.72
N SER A 203 8.26 23.85 6.19
CA SER A 203 9.63 24.26 6.47
C SER A 203 10.51 24.07 5.23
N ILE A 204 11.75 24.59 5.28
CA ILE A 204 12.73 24.32 4.21
C ILE A 204 12.97 22.81 4.04
N TYR A 205 12.94 22.04 5.15
CA TYR A 205 13.12 20.60 5.14
C TYR A 205 11.93 19.85 4.51
N SER A 206 10.70 20.20 4.88
CA SER A 206 9.53 19.56 4.27
C SER A 206 9.37 19.94 2.80
N GLN A 207 9.83 21.13 2.39
CA GLN A 207 9.90 21.52 0.98
C GLN A 207 10.92 20.71 0.18
N VAL A 208 12.06 20.32 0.77
CA VAL A 208 13.02 19.39 0.11
C VAL A 208 12.34 18.05 -0.18
N PHE A 209 11.60 17.51 0.78
CA PHE A 209 10.90 16.23 0.64
C PHE A 209 9.79 16.34 -0.42
N LYS A 210 8.96 17.38 -0.34
CA LYS A 210 7.86 17.63 -1.29
C LYS A 210 8.37 17.84 -2.71
N SER A 211 9.49 18.55 -2.88
CA SER A 211 10.08 18.79 -4.20
C SER A 211 10.58 17.51 -4.86
N ALA A 212 11.09 16.56 -4.08
CA ALA A 212 11.50 15.26 -4.60
C ALA A 212 10.29 14.33 -4.85
N CYS A 213 9.30 14.39 -3.96
CA CYS A 213 8.17 13.48 -3.91
C CYS A 213 6.85 14.27 -3.78
N PRO A 214 6.38 14.90 -4.87
CA PRO A 214 5.25 15.83 -4.83
C PRO A 214 3.91 15.17 -4.54
N LYS A 215 3.83 13.84 -4.68
CA LYS A 215 2.63 13.03 -4.42
C LYS A 215 2.67 12.32 -3.06
N SER A 216 3.49 12.80 -2.14
CA SER A 216 3.61 12.26 -0.77
C SER A 216 3.47 13.37 0.25
N TYR A 217 2.95 13.03 1.43
CA TYR A 217 2.97 13.93 2.59
C TYR A 217 4.41 14.24 2.98
N SER A 218 4.79 15.51 3.04
CA SER A 218 6.13 15.92 3.49
C SER A 218 6.20 16.44 4.93
N TYR A 219 5.04 16.77 5.53
CA TYR A 219 4.86 17.13 6.93
C TYR A 219 3.39 16.93 7.34
N ALA A 220 3.08 17.03 8.64
CA ALA A 220 1.79 16.58 9.19
C ALA A 220 0.54 17.29 8.64
N TYR A 221 0.66 18.54 8.20
CA TYR A 221 -0.45 19.30 7.60
C TYR A 221 -0.16 19.70 6.15
N ASP A 222 0.58 18.85 5.42
CA ASP A 222 0.74 19.01 3.98
C ASP A 222 -0.62 18.99 3.27
N ASP A 223 -0.67 19.61 2.09
CA ASP A 223 -1.93 19.95 1.45
C ASP A 223 -2.68 18.73 0.85
N ALA A 224 -3.90 19.00 0.36
CA ALA A 224 -4.79 18.00 -0.20
C ALA A 224 -4.24 17.25 -1.43
N THR A 225 -3.07 17.62 -1.98
CA THR A 225 -2.41 16.85 -3.04
C THR A 225 -1.76 15.56 -2.54
N SER A 226 -1.68 15.38 -1.22
CA SER A 226 -1.01 14.24 -0.59
C SER A 226 -1.97 13.13 -0.13
N THR A 227 -3.28 13.39 0.03
CA THR A 227 -4.28 12.33 0.28
C THR A 227 -5.01 11.95 -1.00
N PHE A 228 -5.08 10.66 -1.24
CA PHE A 228 -5.72 10.08 -2.40
C PHE A 228 -6.92 9.26 -1.97
N THR A 229 -7.86 9.12 -2.91
CA THR A 229 -9.11 8.42 -2.64
C THR A 229 -9.51 7.51 -3.80
N CYS A 230 -10.16 6.41 -3.47
CA CYS A 230 -10.70 5.46 -4.43
C CYS A 230 -11.81 4.65 -3.77
N THR A 231 -12.78 4.17 -4.54
CA THR A 231 -13.89 3.36 -4.01
C THR A 231 -13.83 1.96 -4.61
N GLY A 232 -13.70 0.94 -3.76
CA GLY A 232 -13.72 -0.48 -4.17
C GLY A 232 -12.49 -0.89 -4.98
N ALA A 233 -11.31 -0.44 -4.57
CA ALA A 233 -10.03 -0.75 -5.20
C ALA A 233 -9.26 -1.84 -4.47
N ASP A 234 -8.38 -2.51 -5.20
CA ASP A 234 -7.24 -3.24 -4.65
C ASP A 234 -5.98 -2.38 -4.79
N TYR A 235 -4.96 -2.61 -3.98
CA TYR A 235 -3.79 -1.74 -3.88
C TYR A 235 -2.48 -2.53 -4.02
N ALA A 236 -1.61 -2.07 -4.91
CA ALA A 236 -0.24 -2.56 -5.01
C ALA A 236 0.71 -1.59 -4.26
N ILE A 237 1.44 -2.11 -3.28
CA ILE A 237 2.47 -1.38 -2.53
C ILE A 237 3.83 -1.86 -3.04
N THR A 238 4.52 -1.02 -3.80
CA THR A 238 5.78 -1.40 -4.45
C THR A 238 6.96 -0.68 -3.81
N PHE A 239 7.90 -1.45 -3.29
CA PHE A 239 9.21 -0.97 -2.84
C PHE A 239 10.18 -0.86 -4.02
N CYS A 240 10.95 0.22 -4.09
CA CYS A 240 11.88 0.54 -5.19
C CYS A 240 11.24 0.44 -6.59
N PRO A 241 10.13 1.14 -6.87
CA PRO A 241 9.51 1.12 -8.19
C PRO A 241 10.47 1.66 -9.26
N SER A 242 10.61 0.93 -10.37
CA SER A 242 11.42 1.38 -11.51
C SER A 242 10.84 2.65 -12.13
N THR A 243 11.70 3.58 -12.54
CA THR A 243 11.31 4.81 -13.27
C THR A 243 10.71 4.51 -14.66
N THR A 244 10.91 3.30 -15.19
CA THR A 244 10.47 2.87 -16.52
C THR A 244 8.96 2.66 -16.65
N SER A 245 8.25 2.32 -15.57
CA SER A 245 6.80 2.03 -15.62
C SER A 245 5.92 3.25 -15.91
N GLN A 246 6.43 4.47 -15.77
CA GLN A 246 5.70 5.71 -16.05
C GLN A 246 5.79 6.16 -17.52
N LYS A 247 6.62 5.51 -18.35
CA LYS A 247 6.72 5.85 -19.79
C LYS A 247 5.48 5.37 -20.56
N SER A 248 5.00 4.15 -20.29
CA SER A 248 3.79 3.61 -20.95
C SER A 248 2.50 4.36 -20.60
N ALA A 249 2.45 5.08 -19.46
CA ALA A 249 1.31 5.92 -19.10
C ALA A 249 1.34 7.31 -19.76
N ARG A 250 2.52 7.83 -20.10
CA ARG A 250 2.67 9.11 -20.81
C ARG A 250 2.44 9.00 -22.32
N ASP A 251 2.69 7.83 -22.90
CA ASP A 251 2.49 7.61 -24.34
C ASP A 251 1.01 7.35 -24.73
N SER A 252 0.08 7.33 -23.75
CA SER A 252 -1.37 7.22 -23.99
C SER A 252 -2.12 8.56 -24.03
N ALA A 253 -1.43 9.69 -23.90
CA ALA A 253 -2.03 11.01 -24.09
C ALA A 253 -1.93 11.41 -25.57
N ALA A 254 -3.06 11.34 -26.29
CA ALA A 254 -3.16 11.78 -27.68
C ALA A 254 -2.68 13.24 -27.84
N PRO A 255 -1.85 13.55 -28.86
CA PRO A 255 -1.52 14.93 -29.17
C PRO A 255 -2.70 15.63 -29.87
N PRO A 256 -2.87 16.95 -29.70
CA PRO A 256 -3.88 17.70 -30.42
C PRO A 256 -3.54 17.79 -31.91
N SER A 257 -4.59 17.77 -32.72
CA SER A 257 -4.59 17.93 -34.17
C SER A 257 -4.05 19.29 -34.63
N GLY A 258 -3.22 19.30 -35.67
CA GLY A 258 -2.88 20.54 -36.38
C GLY A 258 -1.65 20.51 -37.31
N PHE A 259 -1.88 20.08 -38.57
CA PHE A 259 -1.28 20.49 -39.87
C PHE A 259 0.23 20.75 -40.06
N GLY A 260 0.81 20.08 -41.09
CA GLY A 260 1.86 20.66 -41.94
C GLY A 260 2.94 19.72 -42.51
N SER A 261 2.63 19.03 -43.62
CA SER A 261 3.48 18.64 -44.77
C SER A 261 5.00 18.43 -44.59
N GLU A 262 5.51 17.21 -44.84
CA GLU A 262 6.43 16.94 -45.97
C GLU A 262 6.75 15.45 -46.16
N THR A 263 7.05 15.14 -47.41
CA THR A 263 7.29 13.87 -48.13
C THR A 263 8.39 12.96 -47.59
N GLY A 264 8.18 11.63 -47.66
CA GLY A 264 9.25 10.65 -47.50
C GLY A 264 8.79 9.21 -47.74
N THR A 265 9.11 8.68 -48.92
CA THR A 265 8.89 7.30 -49.39
C THR A 265 9.77 6.28 -48.67
N GLY A 266 9.29 5.05 -48.43
CA GLY A 266 10.17 3.90 -48.18
C GLY A 266 9.57 2.74 -47.38
N GLU A 267 9.04 1.77 -48.11
CA GLU A 267 9.14 0.31 -47.91
C GLU A 267 9.14 -0.31 -46.49
N MET A 268 8.14 -1.18 -46.27
CA MET A 268 8.16 -2.29 -45.31
C MET A 268 9.08 -3.41 -45.79
N PRO A 269 9.65 -4.19 -44.85
CA PRO A 269 9.60 -5.64 -45.01
C PRO A 269 8.97 -6.35 -43.81
N LEU A 270 8.10 -7.30 -44.15
CA LEU A 270 7.65 -8.42 -43.34
C LEU A 270 8.78 -9.46 -43.19
N ILE A 271 8.71 -10.28 -42.11
CA ILE A 271 9.23 -11.65 -41.87
C ILE A 271 9.59 -11.75 -40.36
N VAL A 272 9.27 -12.76 -39.55
CA VAL A 272 8.38 -13.94 -39.55
C VAL A 272 8.57 -14.58 -38.14
N ASP A 273 7.49 -15.13 -37.57
CA ASP A 273 7.36 -16.20 -36.56
C ASP A 273 8.32 -16.23 -35.34
N SER A 274 7.84 -16.35 -34.09
CA SER A 274 7.32 -17.61 -33.51
C SER A 274 6.97 -17.44 -32.00
N PRO A 275 6.35 -18.40 -31.29
CA PRO A 275 5.00 -18.25 -30.73
C PRO A 275 4.91 -18.51 -29.21
N TRP A 276 4.76 -17.50 -28.35
CA TRP A 276 4.65 -17.72 -26.88
C TRP A 276 3.58 -16.88 -26.15
N PHE A 277 2.72 -16.14 -26.86
CA PHE A 277 1.67 -15.36 -26.20
C PHE A 277 0.34 -15.47 -26.93
N SER A 278 -0.31 -16.61 -26.75
CA SER A 278 -1.74 -16.74 -26.98
C SER A 278 -2.32 -17.53 -25.81
N ASN A 279 -2.62 -16.80 -24.73
CA ASN A 279 -3.67 -17.09 -23.74
C ASN A 279 -3.64 -16.01 -22.65
N PHE A 280 -4.06 -14.78 -22.95
CA PHE A 280 -4.44 -13.83 -21.90
C PHE A 280 -5.46 -12.79 -22.36
N PHE A 281 -6.51 -13.22 -23.06
CA PHE A 281 -7.75 -12.43 -23.11
C PHE A 281 -8.94 -13.38 -23.17
N SER A 282 -9.51 -13.64 -22.00
CA SER A 282 -10.92 -13.99 -21.78
C SER A 282 -11.13 -14.09 -20.27
N GLY A 283 -11.88 -13.14 -19.71
CA GLY A 283 -12.32 -13.21 -18.32
C GLY A 283 -12.34 -11.86 -17.59
N ILE A 284 -13.09 -10.88 -18.11
CA ILE A 284 -13.59 -9.80 -17.26
C ILE A 284 -14.59 -10.47 -16.31
N SER A 285 -14.14 -10.77 -15.10
CA SER A 285 -14.99 -11.10 -13.98
C SER A 285 -14.60 -10.13 -12.88
N SER A 286 -15.48 -9.17 -12.60
CA SER A 286 -15.49 -8.46 -11.32
C SER A 286 -15.74 -9.50 -10.23
N LYS A 287 -14.70 -10.24 -9.85
CA LYS A 287 -14.76 -11.15 -8.72
C LYS A 287 -14.87 -10.27 -7.49
N PHE A 288 -16.07 -10.21 -6.92
CA PHE A 288 -16.22 -9.80 -5.54
C PHE A 288 -15.46 -10.83 -4.69
N HIS A 289 -14.28 -10.43 -4.20
CA HIS A 289 -13.53 -11.25 -3.26
C HIS A 289 -14.21 -11.13 -1.89
N SER A 290 -15.07 -12.10 -1.58
CA SER A 290 -15.63 -12.29 -0.24
C SER A 290 -14.48 -12.52 0.74
N CYS A 291 -14.41 -11.72 1.80
CA CYS A 291 -13.45 -11.95 2.88
C CYS A 291 -13.61 -13.39 3.43
N PRO A 292 -12.51 -14.12 3.72
CA PRO A 292 -12.62 -15.38 4.45
C PRO A 292 -13.20 -15.08 5.84
N PHE A 293 -14.39 -15.62 6.12
CA PHE A 293 -14.98 -15.56 7.45
C PHE A 293 -14.05 -16.26 8.45
N PRO A 294 -13.86 -15.72 9.67
CA PRO A 294 -13.18 -16.47 10.72
C PRO A 294 -13.96 -17.76 11.00
N TYR A 295 -13.23 -18.82 11.35
CA TYR A 295 -13.61 -20.23 11.54
C TYR A 295 -14.79 -20.54 12.50
N ILE A 296 -15.67 -19.59 12.80
CA ILE A 296 -16.81 -19.74 13.70
C ILE A 296 -17.97 -20.49 13.01
N LEU A 297 -18.08 -20.46 11.67
CA LEU A 297 -19.21 -21.06 10.96
C LEU A 297 -19.14 -22.60 10.81
N THR A 298 -17.95 -23.20 10.84
CA THR A 298 -17.81 -24.66 10.77
C THR A 298 -18.27 -25.34 12.05
N LEU A 299 -18.15 -24.67 13.20
CA LEU A 299 -18.63 -25.18 14.48
C LEU A 299 -20.17 -25.21 14.54
N THR A 300 -20.84 -24.21 13.97
CA THR A 300 -22.32 -24.20 13.90
C THR A 300 -22.89 -25.28 12.98
N LEU A 301 -22.17 -25.65 11.91
CA LEU A 301 -22.58 -26.72 11.00
C LEU A 301 -22.51 -28.11 11.66
N LEU A 302 -21.47 -28.37 12.46
CA LEU A 302 -21.32 -29.63 13.21
C LEU A 302 -22.34 -29.77 14.35
N ILE A 303 -22.66 -28.68 15.05
CA ILE A 303 -23.69 -28.68 16.11
C ILE A 303 -25.08 -28.92 15.51
N PHE A 304 -25.39 -28.35 14.35
CA PHE A 304 -26.70 -28.55 13.69
C PHE A 304 -26.90 -29.96 13.12
N PHE A 305 -25.86 -30.58 12.54
CA PHE A 305 -25.95 -31.99 12.11
C PHE A 305 -26.12 -32.94 13.31
N SER A 306 -25.58 -32.59 14.48
CA SER A 306 -25.72 -33.39 15.70
C SER A 306 -27.14 -33.33 16.28
N LEU A 307 -27.86 -32.21 16.10
CA LEU A 307 -29.24 -32.00 16.58
C LEU A 307 -30.33 -32.52 15.63
N GLN A 308 -30.01 -32.84 14.38
CA GLN A 308 -30.95 -33.47 13.43
C GLN A 308 -30.99 -35.00 13.50
N TYR A 309 -30.06 -35.62 14.22
CA TYR A 309 -30.00 -37.07 14.41
C TYR A 309 -30.26 -37.52 15.87
N SER A 310 -30.86 -36.64 16.70
CA SER A 310 -31.39 -36.97 18.03
C SER A 310 -32.91 -36.82 18.08
#